data_AF-A0A2E6LEL5-F1
#
_entry.id   AF-A0A2E6LEL5-F1
#
_cell.length_a   1.000
_cell.length_b   1.000
_cell.length_c   1.000
_cell.angle_alpha   90.00
_cell.angle_beta   90.00
_cell.angle_gamma   90.00
#
_symmetry.space_group_name_H-M   'P 1'
#
loop_
_entity.id
_entity.type
_entity.pdbx_description
1 polymer ?
#
loop_
_entity_poly.entity_id
_entity_poly.type
_entity_poly.pdbx_seq_one_letter_code
_entity_poly.pdbx_strand_id
1 'polypeptide(L)' 'MNSQSPIYSLKFTISWIIVYSAIVFVLFQIINFFIALYLGLWILNLIIELTERLFLRFGKRIVTVEK' A
#
# COMPACT_ATOMS: atom_id res chain seq x y z
N MET A 1 -46.27 23.47 4.02
CA MET A 1 -45.74 22.24 3.39
C MET A 1 -44.23 22.41 3.28
N ASN A 2 -43.46 21.82 4.21
CA ASN A 2 -42.00 21.89 4.16
C ASN A 2 -41.49 20.57 3.56
N SER A 3 -41.49 20.50 2.24
CA SER A 3 -41.07 19.34 1.46
C SER A 3 -39.57 19.37 1.19
N GLN A 4 -38.76 19.60 2.23
CA GLN A 4 -37.32 19.38 2.08
C GLN A 4 -37.09 17.87 1.98
N SER A 5 -36.49 17.46 0.87
CA SER A 5 -36.12 16.06 0.65
C SER A 5 -35.23 15.59 1.82
N PRO A 6 -35.48 14.40 2.39
CA PRO A 6 -34.73 13.86 3.53
C PRO A 6 -33.20 13.85 3.33
N ILE A 7 -32.77 13.88 2.05
CA ILE A 7 -31.40 13.91 1.57
C ILE A 7 -30.66 15.20 2.00
N TYR A 8 -31.37 16.31 2.20
CA TYR A 8 -30.76 17.57 2.65
C TYR A 8 -30.81 17.75 4.18
N SER A 9 -31.12 16.69 4.92
CA SER A 9 -31.07 16.70 6.38
C SER A 9 -29.63 16.73 6.88
N LEU A 10 -29.37 17.51 7.92
CA LEU A 10 -28.08 17.54 8.61
C LEU A 10 -27.63 16.13 9.07
N LYS A 11 -28.57 15.29 9.52
CA LYS A 11 -28.30 13.89 9.92
C LYS A 11 -27.79 13.05 8.75
N PHE A 12 -28.39 13.25 7.57
CA PHE A 12 -27.97 12.58 6.35
C PHE A 12 -26.55 13.03 5.97
N THR A 13 -26.28 14.34 5.97
CA THR A 13 -24.94 14.89 5.68
C THR A 13 -23.86 14.33 6.60
N ILE A 14 -24.10 14.30 7.93
CA ILE A 14 -23.14 13.70 8.88
C ILE A 14 -22.90 12.22 8.58
N SER A 15 -23.97 11.45 8.35
CA SER A 15 -23.86 10.03 8.03
C SER A 15 -22.99 9.78 6.80
N TRP A 16 -23.15 10.60 5.75
CA TRP A 16 -22.37 10.46 4.53
C TRP A 16 -20.92 10.90 4.69
N ILE A 17 -20.63 11.94 5.48
CA ILE A 17 -19.25 12.33 5.82
C ILE A 17 -18.50 11.14 6.44
N ILE A 18 -19.14 10.40 7.36
CA ILE A 18 -18.55 9.22 7.99
C ILE A 18 -18.27 8.13 6.94
N VAL A 19 -19.24 7.83 6.08
CA VAL A 19 -19.09 6.83 5.00
C VAL A 19 -17.95 7.21 4.06
N TYR A 20 -17.90 8.46 3.59
CA TYR A 20 -16.83 8.92 2.71
C TYR A 20 -15.46 8.87 3.39
N SER A 21 -15.39 9.24 4.67
CA SER A 21 -14.13 9.17 5.43
C SER A 21 -13.63 7.73 5.57
N ALA A 22 -14.54 6.77 5.81
CA ALA A 22 -14.20 5.35 5.84
C ALA A 22 -13.70 4.85 4.49
N ILE A 23 -14.34 5.26 3.38
CA ILE A 23 -13.89 4.91 2.03
C ILE A 23 -12.47 5.44 1.77
N VAL A 24 -12.23 6.72 2.05
CA VAL A 24 -10.90 7.34 1.88
C VAL A 24 -9.85 6.63 2.73
N PHE A 25 -10.19 6.28 3.97
CA PHE A 25 -9.29 5.54 4.85
C PHE A 25 -8.92 4.16 4.28
N VAL A 26 -9.89 3.39 3.79
CA VAL A 26 -9.64 2.07 3.18
C VAL A 26 -8.76 2.20 1.94
N LEU A 27 -9.06 3.16 1.05
CA LEU A 27 -8.26 3.41 -0.15
C LEU A 27 -6.81 3.81 0.21
N PHE A 28 -6.64 4.63 1.24
CA PHE A 28 -5.32 5.00 1.74
C PHE A 28 -4.52 3.78 2.23
N GLN A 29 -5.15 2.86 2.98
CA GLN A 29 -4.49 1.62 3.42
C GLN A 29 -4.06 0.76 2.24
N ILE A 30 -4.93 0.61 1.22
CA ILE A 30 -4.62 -0.16 0.01
C ILE A 30 -3.40 0.41 -0.72
N ILE A 31 -3.36 1.74 -0.91
CA ILE A 31 -2.23 2.40 -1.57
C ILE A 31 -0.93 2.17 -0.79
N ASN A 32 -0.95 2.34 0.53
CA ASN A 32 0.23 2.12 1.37
C ASN A 32 0.70 0.65 1.33
N PHE A 33 -0.23 -0.30 1.27
CA PHE A 33 0.10 -1.71 1.10
C PHE A 33 0.87 -1.96 -0.21
N PHE A 34 0.43 -1.39 -1.33
CA PHE A 34 1.15 -1.52 -2.60
C PHE A 34 2.53 -0.84 -2.57
N ILE A 35 2.63 0.34 -1.95
CA ILE A 35 3.91 1.03 -1.78
C ILE A 35 4.87 0.19 -0.93
N ALA A 36 4.37 -0.39 0.17
CA ALA A 36 5.16 -1.25 1.05
C ALA A 36 5.65 -2.51 0.32
N LEU A 37 4.79 -3.15 -0.49
CA LEU A 37 5.20 -4.29 -1.33
C LEU A 37 6.30 -3.91 -2.32
N TYR A 38 6.14 -2.80 -3.03
CA TYR A 38 7.14 -2.32 -3.99
C TYR A 38 8.49 -2.04 -3.30
N LEU A 39 8.47 -1.30 -2.18
CA LEU A 39 9.67 -1.01 -1.41
C LEU A 39 10.31 -2.28 -0.83
N GLY A 40 9.50 -3.23 -0.35
CA GLY A 40 9.99 -4.51 0.17
C GLY A 40 10.74 -5.30 -0.90
N LEU A 41 10.20 -5.38 -2.12
CA LEU A 41 10.88 -6.03 -3.25
C LEU A 41 12.17 -5.30 -3.63
N TRP A 42 12.15 -3.97 -3.64
CA TRP A 42 13.34 -3.18 -3.95
C TRP A 42 14.45 -3.40 -2.91
N ILE A 43 14.12 -3.39 -1.62
CA ILE A 43 15.06 -3.68 -0.52
C ILE A 43 15.59 -5.11 -0.65
N LEU A 44 14.72 -6.09 -0.94
CA LEU A 44 15.13 -7.47 -1.12
C LEU A 44 16.16 -7.60 -2.25
N ASN A 45 15.94 -6.92 -3.37
CA ASN A 45 16.88 -6.90 -4.49
C ASN A 45 18.25 -6.33 -4.06
N LEU A 46 18.25 -5.23 -3.31
CA LEU A 46 19.48 -4.63 -2.77
C LEU A 46 20.22 -5.59 -1.82
N ILE A 47 19.49 -6.29 -0.94
CA ILE A 47 20.08 -7.28 -0.03
C ILE A 47 20.70 -8.43 -0.83
N ILE A 48 20.03 -8.94 -1.87
CA ILE A 48 20.56 -10.00 -2.73
C ILE A 48 21.86 -9.52 -3.39
N GLU A 49 21.88 -8.32 -3.95
CA GLU A 49 23.07 -7.75 -4.60
C GLU A 49 24.24 -7.58 -3.62
N LEU A 50 23.99 -7.02 -2.43
CA LEU A 50 25.01 -6.90 -1.39
C LEU A 50 25.54 -8.27 -0.95
N THR A 51 24.64 -9.24 -0.81
CA THR A 51 25.00 -10.61 -0.44
C THR A 51 25.86 -11.23 -1.53
N GLU A 52 25.50 -11.11 -2.81
CA GLU A 52 26.31 -11.63 -3.91
C GLU A 52 27.72 -11.02 -3.91
N ARG A 53 27.83 -9.69 -3.76
CA ARG A 53 29.14 -9.00 -3.66
C ARG A 53 29.98 -9.51 -2.49
N LEU A 54 29.35 -9.78 -1.34
CA LEU A 54 30.03 -10.36 -0.18
C LEU A 54 30.51 -11.79 -0.45
N PHE A 55 29.65 -12.64 -1.03
CA PHE A 55 29.98 -14.05 -1.31
C PHE A 55 31.03 -14.21 -2.40
N LEU A 56 31.04 -13.35 -3.42
CA LEU A 56 32.07 -13.32 -4.46
C LEU A 56 33.47 -13.07 -3.88
N ARG A 57 33.58 -12.27 -2.80
CA ARG A 57 34.84 -12.09 -2.07
C ARG A 57 35.38 -13.39 -1.46
N PHE A 58 34.52 -14.38 -1.22
CA PHE A 58 34.87 -15.71 -0.73
C PHE A 58 34.89 -16.78 -1.84
N GLY A 59 34.84 -16.38 -3.12
CA GLY A 59 34.84 -17.29 -4.27
C GLY A 59 33.58 -18.15 -4.39
N LYS A 60 32.50 -17.80 -3.68
CA LYS A 60 31.21 -18.49 -3.74
C LYS A 60 30.24 -17.65 -4.53
N ARG A 61 29.45 -18.28 -5.41
CA ARG A 61 28.42 -17.60 -6.20
C ARG A 61 27.04 -18.05 -5.72
N ILE A 62 26.11 -17.11 -5.61
CA ILE A 62 24.71 -17.42 -5.36
C ILE A 62 24.11 -17.94 -6.67
N VAL A 63 23.46 -19.10 -6.66
CA VAL A 63 22.76 -19.65 -7.83
C VAL A 63 21.35 -19.06 -7.84
N THR A 64 21.11 -18.09 -8.73
CA THR A 64 19.76 -17.59 -9.01
C THR A 64 19.04 -18.50 -9.99
N VAL A 65 17.71 -18.49 -9.97
CA VAL A 65 16.85 -19.36 -10.80
C VAL A 65 16.80 -18.89 -12.28
N GLU A 66 17.22 -17.65 -12.55
CA GLU A 66 17.29 -17.06 -13.90
C GLU A 66 18.48 -17.59 -14.72
N LYS A 67 18.58 -18.90 -14.92
CA LYS A 67 19.45 -19.50 -15.94
C LYS A 67 18.75 -19.66 -17.28
#